data_AF-A0A848ZBH6-F1
#
_entry.id   AF-A0A848ZBH6-F1
#
_cell.length_a   1.000
_cell.length_b   1.000
_cell.length_c   1.000
_cell.angle_alpha   90.00
_cell.angle_beta   90.00
_cell.angle_gamma   90.00
#
_symmetry.space_group_name_H-M   'P 1'
#
loop_
_entity.id
_entity.type
_entity.pdbx_description
1 polymer ?
#
loop_
_entity_poly.entity_id
_entity_poly.type
_entity_poly.pdbx_seq_one_letter_code
_entity_poly.pdbx_strand_id
1 'polypeptide(L)'
;VTAQLTQNGFCATGELLDFSPVGLRIRVRPDSDSSFHWLNSDGLVSMLLRHGNQILFSGACALIREQGNFYEREFVLAPRDSTIKRFKRKQIRNPRLRLLPSPTVTFDHPLLRKKFQLEIKDISTSGFSVYEKSDEGVLMPGMILPGLSINFASELRMSCTAQVIHRHMKKTGGIHCGLAILDMNINAFSLLTHMLTKALDPHAYLSDAVDMEALWEFFFESGFIYPTKYRLIQSHRENFKETYRKLYQEKPEIAKHFTYQKRGRIYGHISMVRAYQRSWMIHHYAARSMEKRRTGFRVLKQMMHYLNDMCRLPSAKMDYVMCYFRPENKFPDLVFGGFARALNDTRGCSTDLFAYLPYTSLSLGTELPKGWSLKECSEKDLWNLKRFYGHYSGGLLLDVLGLDQEDPGEERLDAVYGRAGFHRKWKAYSLSHQHELGAVLIVNQSDLGLNFSELLNGIKILVTNPQGLPWNVLSTAIGKLTAGYHMEKVPILFYPFEYVQAEDIPYEKRYQLWTLNVRYGQEYMEFMQRKFKISYE
;
A
#
# COMPACT_ATOMS: atom_id res chain seq x y z
N VAL A 1 -16.65 -6.61 28.71
CA VAL A 1 -15.65 -7.09 27.72
C VAL A 1 -15.77 -8.59 27.67
N THR A 2 -15.96 -9.17 26.49
CA THR A 2 -16.13 -10.61 26.33
C THR A 2 -14.77 -11.30 26.41
N ALA A 3 -14.69 -12.34 27.22
CA ALA A 3 -13.54 -13.20 27.38
C ALA A 3 -13.79 -14.53 26.69
N GLN A 4 -12.84 -14.96 25.85
CA GLN A 4 -12.82 -16.30 25.25
C GLN A 4 -11.51 -16.99 25.59
N LEU A 5 -11.63 -18.21 26.08
CA LEU A 5 -10.52 -19.06 26.50
C LEU A 5 -10.58 -20.35 25.69
N THR A 6 -9.46 -20.72 25.08
CA THR A 6 -9.36 -21.94 24.26
C THR A 6 -8.10 -22.73 24.56
N GLN A 7 -8.19 -24.07 24.57
CA GLN A 7 -7.04 -24.97 24.74
C GLN A 7 -7.35 -26.34 24.12
N ASN A 8 -6.59 -26.77 23.10
CA ASN A 8 -6.67 -28.13 22.55
C ASN A 8 -8.10 -28.65 22.25
N GLY A 9 -8.99 -27.80 21.72
CA GLY A 9 -10.38 -28.14 21.41
C GLY A 9 -11.39 -27.80 22.53
N PHE A 10 -10.93 -27.48 23.74
CA PHE A 10 -11.76 -26.86 24.77
C PHE A 10 -12.01 -25.38 24.44
N CYS A 11 -13.26 -24.94 24.56
CA CYS A 11 -13.69 -23.55 24.41
C CYS A 11 -14.57 -23.12 25.58
N ALA A 12 -14.33 -21.92 26.10
CA ALA A 12 -15.15 -21.29 27.12
C ALA A 12 -15.29 -19.79 26.87
N THR A 13 -16.49 -19.27 27.11
CA THR A 13 -16.84 -17.87 26.89
C THR A 13 -17.39 -17.24 28.17
N GLY A 14 -17.12 -15.96 28.37
CA GLY A 14 -17.67 -15.19 29.47
C GLY A 14 -17.19 -13.74 29.49
N GLU A 15 -16.78 -13.25 30.65
CA GLU A 15 -16.48 -11.83 30.88
C GLU A 15 -15.14 -11.60 31.60
N LEU A 16 -14.54 -10.44 31.34
CA LEU A 16 -13.42 -9.93 32.12
C LEU A 16 -13.94 -9.29 33.41
N LEU A 17 -13.46 -9.76 34.56
CA LEU A 17 -13.78 -9.23 35.88
C LEU A 17 -12.78 -8.17 36.34
N ASP A 18 -11.48 -8.41 36.13
CA ASP A 18 -10.42 -7.51 36.60
C ASP A 18 -9.18 -7.55 35.71
N PHE A 19 -8.40 -6.48 35.72
CA PHE A 19 -7.20 -6.30 34.92
C PHE A 19 -6.05 -5.69 35.73
N SER A 20 -4.86 -6.27 35.56
CA SER A 20 -3.59 -5.66 35.92
C SER A 20 -2.59 -5.83 34.78
N PRO A 21 -1.47 -5.08 34.72
CA PRO A 21 -0.43 -5.25 33.71
C PRO A 21 0.20 -6.65 33.62
N VAL A 22 0.04 -7.46 34.67
CA VAL A 22 0.66 -8.79 34.82
C VAL A 22 -0.36 -9.93 34.86
N GLY A 23 -1.66 -9.63 34.87
CA GLY A 23 -2.68 -10.67 34.91
C GLY A 23 -4.11 -10.19 34.64
N LEU A 24 -4.95 -11.14 34.25
CA LEU A 24 -6.36 -10.98 33.93
C LEU A 24 -7.17 -11.86 34.88
N ARG A 25 -8.29 -11.35 35.41
CA ARG A 25 -9.29 -12.18 36.08
C ARG A 25 -10.52 -12.27 35.19
N ILE A 26 -10.92 -13.47 34.83
CA ILE A 26 -12.09 -13.72 33.98
C ILE A 26 -13.07 -14.66 34.68
N ARG A 27 -14.33 -14.59 34.28
CA ARG A 27 -15.36 -15.57 34.62
C ARG A 27 -15.89 -16.16 33.32
N VAL A 28 -15.88 -17.48 33.19
CA VAL A 28 -16.26 -18.16 31.96
C VAL A 28 -17.11 -19.39 32.23
N ARG A 29 -17.90 -19.78 31.23
CA ARG A 29 -18.62 -21.04 31.15
C ARG A 29 -18.14 -21.79 29.90
N PRO A 30 -18.06 -23.12 29.94
CA PRO A 30 -17.72 -23.88 28.75
C PRO A 30 -18.82 -23.66 27.68
N ASP A 31 -18.42 -23.63 26.42
CA ASP A 31 -19.39 -23.61 25.32
C ASP A 31 -20.17 -24.95 25.28
N SER A 32 -21.30 -25.02 24.56
CA SER A 32 -22.22 -26.18 24.62
C SER A 32 -21.57 -27.53 24.36
N ASP A 33 -20.52 -27.56 23.54
CA ASP A 33 -19.79 -28.77 23.15
C ASP A 33 -18.46 -28.93 23.90
N SER A 34 -18.29 -28.25 25.04
CA SER A 34 -17.05 -28.24 25.84
C SER A 34 -17.31 -28.54 27.31
N SER A 35 -16.27 -28.99 28.02
CA SER A 35 -16.32 -29.25 29.45
C SER A 35 -15.01 -28.85 30.12
N PHE A 36 -15.07 -28.31 31.34
CA PHE A 36 -13.86 -28.00 32.11
C PHE A 36 -12.99 -29.23 32.41
N HIS A 37 -13.50 -30.45 32.27
CA HIS A 37 -12.69 -31.66 32.37
C HIS A 37 -11.65 -31.79 31.24
N TRP A 38 -11.83 -31.08 30.13
CA TRP A 38 -10.89 -31.07 29.01
C TRP A 38 -9.80 -30.00 29.17
N LEU A 39 -9.92 -29.13 30.17
CA LEU A 39 -8.95 -28.09 30.47
C LEU A 39 -7.81 -28.66 31.31
N ASN A 40 -6.58 -28.53 30.82
CA ASN A 40 -5.37 -28.80 31.56
C ASN A 40 -4.84 -27.48 32.18
N SER A 41 -4.94 -27.37 33.50
CA SER A 41 -4.49 -26.20 34.28
C SER A 41 -2.99 -25.95 34.22
N ASP A 42 -2.19 -26.98 33.97
CA ASP A 42 -0.72 -26.87 33.87
C ASP A 42 -0.27 -26.41 32.47
N GLY A 43 -1.19 -26.47 31.49
CA GLY A 43 -0.96 -26.03 30.12
C GLY A 43 -1.17 -24.53 29.92
N LEU A 44 -0.71 -24.03 28.77
CA LEU A 44 -1.08 -22.68 28.34
C LEU A 44 -2.47 -22.67 27.74
N VAL A 45 -3.20 -21.58 27.99
CA VAL A 45 -4.48 -21.29 27.36
C VAL A 45 -4.32 -20.15 26.37
N SER A 46 -5.02 -20.21 25.25
CA SER A 46 -5.15 -19.10 24.31
C SER A 46 -6.30 -18.20 24.78
N MET A 47 -5.96 -16.98 25.14
CA MET A 47 -6.88 -16.00 25.70
C MET A 47 -7.16 -14.88 24.69
N LEU A 48 -8.43 -14.53 24.54
CA LEU A 48 -8.91 -13.49 23.64
C LEU A 48 -9.91 -12.58 24.36
N LEU A 49 -9.63 -11.27 24.39
CA LEU A 49 -10.57 -10.27 24.88
C LEU A 49 -11.13 -9.47 23.71
N ARG A 50 -12.46 -9.30 23.68
CA ARG A 50 -13.15 -8.54 22.64
C ARG A 50 -14.19 -7.58 23.21
N HIS A 51 -14.42 -6.51 22.46
CA HIS A 51 -15.53 -5.58 22.66
C HIS A 51 -16.25 -5.38 21.33
N GLY A 52 -17.44 -5.96 21.18
CA GLY A 52 -18.07 -6.14 19.87
C GLY A 52 -17.14 -6.90 18.92
N ASN A 53 -16.91 -6.35 17.73
CA ASN A 53 -16.03 -6.95 16.72
C ASN A 53 -14.53 -6.62 16.94
N GLN A 54 -14.20 -5.80 17.94
CA GLN A 54 -12.84 -5.33 18.17
C GLN A 54 -12.09 -6.25 19.13
N ILE A 55 -10.93 -6.73 18.71
CA ILE A 55 -10.00 -7.48 19.56
C ILE A 55 -9.19 -6.49 20.41
N LEU A 56 -9.20 -6.69 21.73
CA LEU A 56 -8.51 -5.87 22.72
C LEU A 56 -7.27 -6.54 23.30
N PHE A 57 -7.22 -7.87 23.29
CA PHE A 57 -6.07 -8.66 23.72
C PHE A 57 -6.12 -10.03 23.02
N SER A 58 -4.96 -10.54 22.63
CA SER A 58 -4.80 -11.93 22.22
C SER A 58 -3.40 -12.41 22.62
N GLY A 59 -3.33 -13.55 23.31
CA GLY A 59 -2.06 -14.13 23.72
C GLY A 59 -2.22 -15.46 24.47
N ALA A 60 -1.10 -16.16 24.62
CA ALA A 60 -1.02 -17.35 25.45
C ALA A 60 -0.80 -16.96 26.91
N CYS A 61 -1.62 -17.52 27.80
CA CYS A 61 -1.59 -17.25 29.23
C CYS A 61 -1.38 -18.54 30.01
N ALA A 62 -0.65 -18.44 31.13
CA ALA A 62 -0.63 -19.45 32.17
C ALA A 62 -1.81 -19.22 33.12
N LEU A 63 -2.40 -20.31 33.60
CA LEU A 63 -3.43 -20.28 34.63
C LEU A 63 -2.75 -20.26 35.99
N ILE A 64 -2.99 -19.19 36.76
CA ILE A 64 -2.34 -18.95 38.05
C ILE A 64 -3.24 -19.39 39.20
N ARG A 65 -4.55 -19.16 39.07
CA ARG A 65 -5.55 -19.58 40.04
C ARG A 65 -6.85 -19.92 39.31
N GLU A 66 -7.58 -20.88 39.87
CA GLU A 66 -8.96 -21.17 39.51
C GLU A 66 -9.85 -21.22 40.75
N GLN A 67 -11.10 -20.81 40.58
CA GLN A 67 -12.13 -20.91 41.61
C GLN A 67 -13.50 -21.09 40.92
N GLY A 68 -14.35 -21.97 41.42
CA GLY A 68 -15.70 -22.15 40.87
C GLY A 68 -16.13 -23.62 40.84
N ASN A 69 -17.15 -23.90 40.03
CA ASN A 69 -17.73 -25.24 39.90
C ASN A 69 -17.61 -25.75 38.44
N PHE A 70 -18.39 -26.77 38.07
CA PHE A 70 -18.34 -27.38 36.73
C PHE A 70 -19.10 -26.58 35.66
N TYR A 71 -19.95 -25.64 36.04
CA TYR A 71 -20.75 -24.83 35.11
C TYR A 71 -20.13 -23.46 34.87
N GLU A 72 -19.46 -22.90 35.89
CA GLU A 72 -18.85 -21.59 35.83
C GLU A 72 -17.57 -21.56 36.68
N ARG A 73 -16.50 -21.02 36.09
CA ARG A 73 -15.22 -20.84 36.77
C ARG A 73 -14.69 -19.43 36.58
N GLU A 74 -14.05 -18.94 37.63
CA GLU A 74 -13.19 -17.79 37.60
C GLU A 74 -11.73 -18.22 37.49
N PHE A 75 -11.00 -17.58 36.58
CA PHE A 75 -9.59 -17.82 36.38
C PHE A 75 -8.78 -16.54 36.55
N VAL A 76 -7.64 -16.66 37.22
CA VAL A 76 -6.57 -15.65 37.18
C VAL A 76 -5.51 -16.15 36.19
N LEU A 77 -5.31 -15.38 35.13
CA LEU A 77 -4.42 -15.71 34.02
C LEU A 77 -3.27 -14.70 33.96
N ALA A 78 -2.06 -15.16 33.65
CA ALA A 78 -0.91 -14.29 33.41
C ALA A 78 -0.33 -14.55 32.02
N PRO A 79 -0.04 -13.52 31.20
CA PRO A 79 0.69 -13.72 29.95
C PRO A 79 2.04 -14.38 30.24
N ARG A 80 2.35 -15.48 29.55
CA ARG A 80 3.61 -16.21 29.76
C ARG A 80 4.82 -15.36 29.37
N ASP A 81 4.73 -14.73 28.20
CA ASP A 81 5.85 -14.03 27.61
C ASP A 81 5.76 -12.53 27.86
N SER A 82 6.88 -11.95 28.29
CA SER A 82 7.05 -10.50 28.35
C SER A 82 7.26 -9.86 26.96
N THR A 83 7.26 -10.67 25.89
CA THR A 83 7.48 -10.23 24.50
C THR A 83 6.68 -11.09 23.52
N ILE A 84 5.97 -10.46 22.59
CA ILE A 84 5.27 -11.11 21.48
C ILE A 84 6.02 -10.91 20.16
N LYS A 85 5.97 -11.92 19.28
CA LYS A 85 6.53 -11.84 17.92
C LYS A 85 5.40 -11.65 16.91
N ARG A 86 4.93 -10.42 16.72
CA ARG A 86 3.85 -10.12 15.77
C ARG A 86 4.28 -10.20 14.30
N PHE A 87 5.46 -9.66 14.00
CA PHE A 87 5.95 -9.53 12.63
C PHE A 87 7.24 -10.32 12.44
N LYS A 88 7.45 -10.83 11.22
CA LYS A 88 8.74 -11.43 10.84
C LYS A 88 9.87 -10.42 11.08
N ARG A 89 10.99 -10.90 11.60
CA ARG A 89 12.17 -10.05 11.83
C ARG A 89 12.69 -9.57 10.47
N LYS A 90 12.65 -8.26 10.23
CA LYS A 90 13.29 -7.64 9.05
C LYS A 90 14.78 -7.40 9.31
N GLN A 91 15.60 -7.57 8.27
CA GLN A 91 17.01 -7.17 8.26
C GLN A 91 17.12 -5.65 8.19
N ILE A 92 16.40 -5.04 7.24
CA ILE A 92 16.37 -3.58 7.05
C ILE A 92 15.13 -3.02 7.75
N ARG A 93 15.34 -2.07 8.66
CA ARG A 93 14.28 -1.40 9.41
C ARG A 93 14.38 0.10 9.22
N ASN A 94 13.24 0.76 9.33
CA ASN A 94 13.24 2.21 9.41
C ASN A 94 13.91 2.66 10.72
N PRO A 95 14.69 3.76 10.66
CA PRO A 95 15.42 4.26 11.82
C PRO A 95 14.47 4.65 12.95
N ARG A 96 14.96 4.50 14.17
CA ARG A 96 14.23 4.80 15.40
C ARG A 96 14.88 6.00 16.08
N LEU A 97 14.08 7.03 16.33
CA LEU A 97 14.56 8.34 16.76
C LEU A 97 14.15 8.64 18.19
N ARG A 98 15.01 9.37 18.89
CA ARG A 98 14.64 10.12 20.09
C ARG A 98 14.46 11.57 19.65
N LEU A 99 13.25 12.08 19.78
CA LEU A 99 12.91 13.43 19.35
C LEU A 99 12.98 14.38 20.53
N LEU A 100 13.35 15.63 20.25
CA LEU A 100 13.37 16.72 21.22
C LEU A 100 12.57 17.89 20.62
N PRO A 101 11.42 18.29 21.23
CA PRO A 101 10.78 17.69 22.41
C PRO A 101 10.23 16.28 22.14
N SER A 102 10.09 15.48 23.22
CA SER A 102 9.49 14.14 23.14
C SER A 102 7.99 14.22 22.81
N PRO A 103 7.49 13.42 21.84
CA PRO A 103 6.05 13.27 21.66
C PRO A 103 5.42 12.49 22.81
N THR A 104 4.10 12.57 22.93
CA THR A 104 3.32 11.80 23.91
C THR A 104 2.31 10.92 23.21
N VAL A 105 1.83 9.88 23.90
CA VAL A 105 0.64 9.14 23.48
C VAL A 105 -0.49 9.38 24.46
N THR A 106 -1.70 9.47 23.95
CA THR A 106 -2.93 9.49 24.74
C THR A 106 -3.90 8.45 24.25
N PHE A 107 -4.53 7.71 25.15
CA PHE A 107 -5.50 6.68 24.81
C PHE A 107 -6.49 6.47 25.95
N ASP A 108 -7.70 6.03 25.58
CA ASP A 108 -8.66 5.51 26.53
C ASP A 108 -8.38 4.02 26.71
N HIS A 109 -8.02 3.62 27.92
CA HIS A 109 -7.64 2.24 28.20
C HIS A 109 -8.83 1.32 27.95
N PRO A 110 -8.71 0.31 27.06
CA PRO A 110 -9.87 -0.46 26.60
C PRO A 110 -10.49 -1.33 27.70
N LEU A 111 -9.69 -1.74 28.69
CA LEU A 111 -10.13 -2.55 29.83
C LEU A 111 -10.50 -1.70 31.06
N LEU A 112 -9.67 -0.74 31.46
CA LEU A 112 -9.90 0.14 32.62
C LEU A 112 -10.87 1.31 32.37
N ARG A 113 -11.18 1.64 31.11
CA ARG A 113 -12.05 2.76 30.70
C ARG A 113 -11.65 4.12 31.29
N LYS A 114 -10.33 4.31 31.50
CA LYS A 114 -9.71 5.55 31.95
C LYS A 114 -8.75 6.07 30.89
N LYS A 115 -8.63 7.39 30.80
CA LYS A 115 -7.70 8.05 29.90
C LYS A 115 -6.30 8.07 30.50
N PHE A 116 -5.30 7.72 29.70
CA PHE A 116 -3.89 7.77 30.09
C PHE A 116 -3.09 8.61 29.09
N GLN A 117 -2.01 9.19 29.60
CA GLN A 117 -1.00 9.90 28.82
C GLN A 117 0.39 9.39 29.20
N LEU A 118 1.19 9.02 28.21
CA LEU A 118 2.56 8.54 28.42
C LEU A 118 3.52 9.27 27.49
N GLU A 119 4.75 9.51 27.95
CA GLU A 119 5.81 10.09 27.12
C GLU A 119 6.45 9.01 26.22
N ILE A 120 6.66 9.35 24.96
CA ILE A 120 7.36 8.49 24.01
C ILE A 120 8.86 8.70 24.17
N LYS A 121 9.56 7.61 24.49
CA LYS A 121 11.02 7.61 24.62
C LYS A 121 11.73 7.59 23.27
N ASP A 122 11.22 6.77 22.35
CA ASP A 122 11.72 6.66 20.99
C ASP A 122 10.63 6.18 20.04
N ILE A 123 10.74 6.55 18.76
CA ILE A 123 9.70 6.33 17.75
C ILE A 123 10.29 6.02 16.38
N SER A 124 9.60 5.17 15.64
CA SER A 124 9.79 4.89 14.22
C SER A 124 8.42 4.91 13.54
N THR A 125 8.39 4.83 12.21
CA THR A 125 7.14 4.70 11.44
C THR A 125 6.39 3.39 11.71
N SER A 126 7.03 2.38 12.30
CA SER A 126 6.43 1.08 12.62
C SER A 126 5.98 0.90 14.07
N GLY A 127 6.34 1.84 14.96
CA GLY A 127 6.11 1.71 16.39
C GLY A 127 7.01 2.59 17.25
N PHE A 128 6.74 2.60 18.55
CA PHE A 128 7.36 3.48 19.53
C PHE A 128 7.57 2.76 20.87
N SER A 129 8.24 3.40 21.82
CA SER A 129 8.34 2.90 23.20
C SER A 129 8.03 3.98 24.21
N VAL A 130 7.50 3.54 25.34
CA VAL A 130 7.11 4.37 26.48
C VAL A 130 7.73 3.83 27.76
N TYR A 131 7.70 4.66 28.80
CA TYR A 131 8.12 4.31 30.14
C TYR A 131 6.94 4.42 31.11
N GLU A 132 6.78 3.43 31.96
CA GLU A 132 5.83 3.43 33.08
C GLU A 132 6.60 3.29 34.39
N LYS A 133 6.11 3.91 35.47
CA LYS A 133 6.59 3.58 36.82
C LYS A 133 6.09 2.19 37.20
N SER A 134 6.81 1.51 38.10
CA SER A 134 6.55 0.12 38.45
C SER A 134 5.18 -0.12 39.10
N ASP A 135 4.68 0.86 39.84
CA ASP A 135 3.39 0.89 40.54
C ASP A 135 2.25 1.51 39.72
N GLU A 136 2.56 2.31 38.70
CA GLU A 136 1.60 2.99 37.82
C GLU A 136 1.40 2.30 36.46
N GLY A 137 1.91 1.07 36.30
CA GLY A 137 1.82 0.34 35.04
C GLY A 137 0.36 0.08 34.62
N VAL A 138 0.09 0.24 33.32
CA VAL A 138 -1.21 -0.04 32.70
C VAL A 138 -1.10 -0.87 31.43
N LEU A 139 0.11 -1.06 30.89
CA LEU A 139 0.32 -1.82 29.66
C LEU A 139 0.64 -3.30 29.91
N MET A 140 0.00 -4.19 29.14
CA MET A 140 0.22 -5.64 29.14
C MET A 140 0.65 -6.12 27.74
N PRO A 141 1.69 -6.97 27.59
CA PRO A 141 2.05 -7.58 26.30
C PRO A 141 0.85 -8.27 25.63
N GLY A 142 0.62 -8.03 24.35
CA GLY A 142 -0.53 -8.56 23.61
C GLY A 142 -1.77 -7.67 23.62
N MET A 143 -1.84 -6.67 24.51
CA MET A 143 -2.94 -5.69 24.54
C MET A 143 -2.91 -4.79 23.30
N ILE A 144 -4.09 -4.59 22.70
CA ILE A 144 -4.34 -3.72 21.57
C ILE A 144 -5.01 -2.44 22.09
N LEU A 145 -4.45 -1.29 21.72
CA LEU A 145 -4.93 0.04 22.03
C LEU A 145 -5.54 0.64 20.76
N PRO A 146 -6.87 0.48 20.57
CA PRO A 146 -7.55 1.12 19.46
C PRO A 146 -7.72 2.62 19.70
N GLY A 147 -7.59 3.41 18.63
CA GLY A 147 -7.79 4.87 18.70
C GLY A 147 -6.75 5.61 19.55
N LEU A 148 -5.56 5.02 19.75
CA LEU A 148 -4.45 5.70 20.41
C LEU A 148 -4.00 6.89 19.56
N SER A 149 -3.83 8.05 20.19
CA SER A 149 -3.31 9.25 19.53
C SER A 149 -1.86 9.48 19.88
N ILE A 150 -1.01 9.65 18.87
CA ILE A 150 0.35 10.17 19.00
C ILE A 150 0.29 11.68 18.87
N ASN A 151 0.80 12.40 19.86
CA ASN A 151 0.68 13.85 19.97
C ASN A 151 2.06 14.52 19.93
N PHE A 152 2.22 15.50 19.04
CA PHE A 152 3.39 16.35 18.91
C PHE A 152 3.03 17.80 19.27
N ALA A 153 3.85 18.44 20.13
CA ALA A 153 3.72 19.85 20.49
C ALA A 153 2.28 20.33 20.77
N SER A 154 1.49 19.49 21.47
CA SER A 154 0.09 19.73 21.90
C SER A 154 -0.98 19.83 20.81
N GLU A 155 -0.65 20.31 19.61
CA GLU A 155 -1.62 20.61 18.54
C GLU A 155 -1.77 19.46 17.54
N LEU A 156 -0.67 18.77 17.23
CA LEU A 156 -0.66 17.78 16.17
C LEU A 156 -0.98 16.39 16.73
N ARG A 157 -2.11 15.82 16.31
CA ARG A 157 -2.60 14.52 16.78
C ARG A 157 -2.76 13.55 15.63
N MET A 158 -2.22 12.35 15.80
CA MET A 158 -2.30 11.26 14.81
C MET A 158 -2.89 10.02 15.46
N SER A 159 -4.11 9.66 15.05
CA SER A 159 -4.78 8.46 15.53
C SER A 159 -4.21 7.21 14.88
N CYS A 160 -4.03 6.16 15.67
CA CYS A 160 -3.59 4.85 15.22
C CYS A 160 -4.12 3.74 16.13
N THR A 161 -4.02 2.51 15.66
CA THR A 161 -4.15 1.32 16.50
C THR A 161 -2.75 0.80 16.80
N ALA A 162 -2.44 0.55 18.06
CA ALA A 162 -1.15 0.02 18.47
C ALA A 162 -1.31 -1.26 19.30
N GLN A 163 -0.30 -2.14 19.29
CA GLN A 163 -0.25 -3.31 20.17
C GLN A 163 1.01 -3.27 21.02
N VAL A 164 0.86 -3.58 22.30
CA VAL A 164 1.99 -3.76 23.21
C VAL A 164 2.73 -5.03 22.83
N ILE A 165 3.98 -4.87 22.39
CA ILE A 165 4.83 -5.96 21.91
C ILE A 165 5.67 -6.53 23.05
N HIS A 166 6.22 -5.70 23.92
CA HIS A 166 7.01 -6.17 25.05
C HIS A 166 6.88 -5.25 26.25
N ARG A 167 7.14 -5.82 27.42
CA ARG A 167 7.16 -5.15 28.72
C ARG A 167 8.35 -5.65 29.53
N HIS A 168 9.35 -4.81 29.76
CA HIS A 168 10.56 -5.19 30.49
C HIS A 168 10.82 -4.27 31.67
N MET A 169 11.09 -4.85 32.83
CA MET A 169 11.58 -4.09 33.99
C MET A 169 13.04 -3.67 33.73
N LYS A 170 13.35 -2.39 33.90
CA LYS A 170 14.73 -1.90 33.88
C LYS A 170 15.34 -2.03 35.27
N LYS A 171 16.67 -2.18 35.32
CA LYS A 171 17.46 -2.18 36.56
C LYS A 171 17.20 -0.95 37.45
N THR A 172 16.80 0.17 36.85
CA THR A 172 16.49 1.43 37.52
C THR A 172 15.08 1.49 38.13
N GLY A 173 14.33 0.39 38.15
CA GLY A 173 13.04 0.28 38.85
C GLY A 173 11.79 0.67 38.04
N GLY A 174 11.92 0.99 36.75
CA GLY A 174 10.79 1.32 35.88
C GLY A 174 10.60 0.37 34.72
N ILE A 175 9.42 0.44 34.12
CA ILE A 175 8.98 -0.49 33.08
C ILE A 175 9.12 0.17 31.71
N HIS A 176 9.76 -0.55 30.79
CA HIS A 176 9.87 -0.16 29.40
C HIS A 176 8.91 -0.99 28.56
N CYS A 177 8.02 -0.30 27.85
CA CYS A 177 7.01 -0.92 27.01
C CYS A 177 7.23 -0.54 25.55
N GLY A 178 7.34 -1.53 24.67
CA GLY A 178 7.43 -1.31 23.24
C GLY A 178 6.10 -1.59 22.56
N LEU A 179 5.65 -0.68 21.71
CA LEU A 179 4.40 -0.79 20.97
C LEU A 179 4.67 -0.80 19.46
N ALA A 180 3.95 -1.64 18.73
CA ALA A 180 3.93 -1.63 17.27
C ALA A 180 2.64 -0.98 16.78
N ILE A 181 2.75 -0.12 15.78
CA ILE A 181 1.58 0.41 15.08
C ILE A 181 1.01 -0.71 14.20
N LEU A 182 -0.28 -0.99 14.38
CA LEU A 182 -1.03 -2.00 13.63
C LEU A 182 -1.68 -1.41 12.39
N ASP A 183 -2.30 -0.24 12.57
CA ASP A 183 -2.93 0.48 11.48
C ASP A 183 -2.96 1.98 11.79
N MET A 184 -2.96 2.77 10.74
CA MET A 184 -3.00 4.22 10.77
C MET A 184 -3.52 4.69 9.40
N ASN A 185 -4.41 5.68 9.37
CA ASN A 185 -4.84 6.24 8.09
C ASN A 185 -3.63 6.84 7.34
N ILE A 186 -3.72 6.89 6.01
CA ILE A 186 -2.58 7.20 5.17
C ILE A 186 -2.06 8.63 5.37
N ASN A 187 -2.92 9.59 5.69
CA ASN A 187 -2.51 10.97 5.92
C ASN A 187 -1.76 11.12 7.26
N ALA A 188 -2.23 10.47 8.33
CA ALA A 188 -1.53 10.41 9.60
C ALA A 188 -0.18 9.68 9.47
N PHE A 189 -0.11 8.59 8.70
CA PHE A 189 1.14 7.87 8.45
C PHE A 189 2.15 8.73 7.66
N SER A 190 1.69 9.47 6.66
CA SER A 190 2.53 10.43 5.93
C SER A 190 3.04 11.55 6.80
N LEU A 191 2.21 12.09 7.68
CA LEU A 191 2.59 13.13 8.61
C LEU A 191 3.65 12.63 9.61
N LEU A 192 3.46 11.45 10.20
CA LEU A 192 4.45 10.81 11.07
C LEU A 192 5.77 10.60 10.32
N THR A 193 5.69 10.02 9.12
CA THR A 193 6.88 9.74 8.31
C THR A 193 7.60 11.03 7.90
N HIS A 194 6.86 12.10 7.58
CA HIS A 194 7.41 13.39 7.25
C HIS A 194 8.23 13.95 8.41
N MET A 195 7.67 13.98 9.62
CA MET A 195 8.38 14.47 10.81
C MET A 195 9.66 13.68 11.10
N LEU A 196 9.60 12.35 11.06
CA LEU A 196 10.76 11.49 11.30
C LEU A 196 11.82 11.65 10.21
N THR A 197 11.41 11.74 8.96
CA THR A 197 12.32 11.92 7.83
C THR A 197 12.98 13.30 7.88
N LYS A 198 12.24 14.34 8.27
CA LYS A 198 12.75 15.70 8.40
C LYS A 198 13.77 15.84 9.52
N ALA A 199 13.56 15.13 10.63
CA ALA A 199 14.53 15.06 11.72
C ALA A 199 15.85 14.39 11.31
N LEU A 200 15.82 13.49 10.32
CA LEU A 200 17.00 12.79 9.80
C LEU A 200 17.72 13.53 8.68
N ASP A 201 16.97 14.13 7.75
CA ASP A 201 17.52 14.93 6.67
C ASP A 201 16.67 16.20 6.45
N PRO A 202 17.20 17.40 6.76
CA PRO A 202 16.44 18.63 6.62
C PRO A 202 16.09 18.97 5.16
N HIS A 203 16.69 18.30 4.16
CA HIS A 203 16.36 18.49 2.75
C HIS A 203 15.23 17.57 2.27
N ALA A 204 14.77 16.64 3.11
CA ALA A 204 13.77 15.66 2.76
C ALA A 204 12.36 16.16 3.11
N TYR A 205 11.46 16.11 2.14
CA TYR A 205 10.08 16.53 2.28
C TYR A 205 9.15 15.43 1.73
N LEU A 206 8.07 15.16 2.46
CA LEU A 206 7.08 14.13 2.13
C LEU A 206 5.70 14.76 2.22
N SER A 207 4.97 14.77 1.10
CA SER A 207 3.62 15.31 0.99
C SER A 207 3.48 16.69 1.63
N ASP A 208 4.54 17.50 1.55
CA ASP A 208 4.55 18.87 2.05
C ASP A 208 4.04 19.83 0.97
N ALA A 209 3.68 21.06 1.35
CA ALA A 209 3.35 22.09 0.39
C ALA A 209 4.54 22.32 -0.55
N VAL A 210 4.26 22.35 -1.85
CA VAL A 210 5.26 22.60 -2.89
C VAL A 210 4.80 23.80 -3.70
N ASP A 211 5.73 24.69 -4.03
CA ASP A 211 5.51 25.74 -5.02
C ASP A 211 5.31 25.08 -6.39
N MET A 212 4.12 25.28 -6.97
CA MET A 212 3.74 24.64 -8.23
C MET A 212 4.55 25.17 -9.42
N GLU A 213 4.95 26.45 -9.42
CA GLU A 213 5.79 26.98 -10.50
C GLU A 213 7.21 26.42 -10.39
N ALA A 214 7.76 26.34 -9.17
CA ALA A 214 9.06 25.70 -8.95
C ALA A 214 9.07 24.20 -9.30
N LEU A 215 7.94 23.49 -9.07
CA LEU A 215 7.77 22.11 -9.47
C LEU A 215 7.76 21.95 -11.00
N TRP A 216 7.05 22.83 -11.69
CA TRP A 216 7.02 22.84 -13.15
C TRP A 216 8.39 23.17 -13.75
N GLU A 217 9.07 24.20 -13.26
CA GLU A 217 10.45 24.55 -13.64
C GLU A 217 11.36 23.33 -13.47
N PHE A 218 11.29 22.66 -12.31
CA PHE A 218 12.07 21.46 -12.04
C PHE A 218 11.81 20.34 -13.06
N PHE A 219 10.56 20.11 -13.46
CA PHE A 219 10.25 19.08 -14.46
C PHE A 219 10.80 19.39 -15.84
N PHE A 220 10.88 20.66 -16.24
CA PHE A 220 11.56 21.06 -17.47
C PHE A 220 13.09 20.93 -17.34
N GLU A 221 13.68 21.51 -16.29
CA GLU A 221 15.14 21.52 -16.10
C GLU A 221 15.74 20.13 -15.89
N SER A 222 15.01 19.22 -15.25
CA SER A 222 15.44 17.83 -15.08
C SER A 222 15.36 16.99 -16.36
N GLY A 223 14.81 17.54 -17.44
CA GLY A 223 14.53 16.81 -18.68
C GLY A 223 13.36 15.83 -18.58
N PHE A 224 12.60 15.85 -17.47
CA PHE A 224 11.43 15.00 -17.31
C PHE A 224 10.34 15.35 -18.34
N ILE A 225 10.14 16.65 -18.61
CA ILE A 225 9.30 17.17 -19.68
C ILE A 225 10.18 17.59 -20.86
N TYR A 226 10.36 16.68 -21.80
CA TYR A 226 11.05 16.91 -23.06
C TYR A 226 10.08 17.40 -24.16
N PRO A 227 10.56 17.99 -25.28
CA PRO A 227 9.71 18.69 -26.25
C PRO A 227 8.54 17.88 -26.82
N THR A 228 8.74 16.59 -27.15
CA THR A 228 7.64 15.71 -27.62
C THR A 228 6.61 15.44 -26.52
N LYS A 229 7.01 15.32 -25.25
CA LYS A 229 6.06 15.20 -24.12
C LYS A 229 5.31 16.51 -23.89
N TYR A 230 5.98 17.65 -23.95
CA TYR A 230 5.35 18.95 -23.77
C TYR A 230 4.24 19.20 -24.80
N ARG A 231 4.45 18.80 -26.06
CA ARG A 231 3.42 18.90 -27.12
C ARG A 231 2.12 18.16 -26.79
N LEU A 232 2.18 17.08 -26.01
CA LEU A 232 0.98 16.34 -25.58
C LEU A 232 0.24 17.03 -24.42
N ILE A 233 0.93 17.89 -23.68
CA ILE A 233 0.40 18.54 -22.47
C ILE A 233 -0.03 19.98 -22.76
N GLN A 234 0.59 20.63 -23.76
CA GLN A 234 0.47 22.06 -24.02
C GLN A 234 -0.98 22.54 -24.16
N SER A 235 -1.82 21.80 -24.91
CA SER A 235 -3.25 22.12 -25.10
C SER A 235 -4.08 22.02 -23.82
N HIS A 236 -3.59 21.30 -22.82
CA HIS A 236 -4.29 21.05 -21.55
C HIS A 236 -3.47 21.46 -20.33
N ARG A 237 -2.51 22.37 -20.49
CA ARG A 237 -1.55 22.75 -19.44
C ARG A 237 -2.22 23.14 -18.13
N GLU A 238 -3.28 23.94 -18.20
CA GLU A 238 -3.99 24.43 -17.01
C GLU A 238 -4.71 23.30 -16.27
N ASN A 239 -5.29 22.32 -17.00
CA ASN A 239 -5.89 21.13 -16.38
C ASN A 239 -4.84 20.31 -15.64
N PHE A 240 -3.65 20.14 -16.22
CA PHE A 240 -2.54 19.48 -15.53
C PHE A 240 -2.18 20.28 -14.26
N LYS A 241 -1.93 21.59 -14.37
CA LYS A 241 -1.60 22.44 -13.22
C LYS A 241 -2.62 22.29 -12.09
N GLU A 242 -3.91 22.31 -12.40
CA GLU A 242 -4.98 22.16 -11.41
C GLU A 242 -4.99 20.78 -10.76
N THR A 243 -4.82 19.70 -11.55
CA THR A 243 -4.66 18.34 -11.01
C THR A 243 -3.49 18.26 -10.02
N TYR A 244 -2.32 18.81 -10.35
CA TYR A 244 -1.16 18.81 -9.42
C TYR A 244 -1.40 19.69 -8.21
N ARG A 245 -2.03 20.87 -8.38
CA ARG A 245 -2.39 21.75 -7.25
C ARG A 245 -3.23 20.97 -6.23
N LYS A 246 -4.30 20.31 -6.67
CA LYS A 246 -5.14 19.45 -5.81
C LYS A 246 -4.33 18.33 -5.16
N LEU A 247 -3.60 17.53 -5.95
CA LEU A 247 -2.82 16.39 -5.44
C LEU A 247 -1.75 16.80 -4.41
N TYR A 248 -1.11 17.96 -4.56
CA TYR A 248 0.06 18.34 -3.77
C TYR A 248 -0.30 19.29 -2.61
N GLN A 249 -1.27 20.18 -2.80
CA GLN A 249 -1.67 21.16 -1.78
C GLN A 249 -2.80 20.64 -0.89
N GLU A 250 -3.77 19.90 -1.43
CA GLU A 250 -4.91 19.34 -0.66
C GLU A 250 -4.56 17.98 -0.03
N LYS A 251 -3.44 17.38 -0.45
CA LYS A 251 -2.81 16.19 0.15
C LYS A 251 -3.79 15.01 0.34
N PRO A 252 -4.55 14.63 -0.69
CA PRO A 252 -5.54 13.56 -0.57
C PRO A 252 -4.87 12.21 -0.26
N GLU A 253 -5.63 11.27 0.31
CA GLU A 253 -5.11 9.95 0.67
C GLU A 253 -4.68 9.10 -0.54
N ILE A 254 -5.13 9.44 -1.75
CA ILE A 254 -4.89 8.70 -3.00
C ILE A 254 -3.50 8.93 -3.60
N ALA A 255 -2.75 9.94 -3.17
CA ALA A 255 -1.46 10.29 -3.76
C ALA A 255 -0.45 10.76 -2.71
N LYS A 256 0.84 10.52 -2.98
CA LYS A 256 1.97 10.95 -2.15
C LYS A 256 3.14 11.37 -3.01
N HIS A 257 3.81 12.44 -2.62
CA HIS A 257 5.02 12.93 -3.28
C HIS A 257 6.17 13.12 -2.30
N PHE A 258 7.37 13.01 -2.83
CA PHE A 258 8.62 13.20 -2.10
C PHE A 258 9.46 14.19 -2.88
N THR A 259 10.01 15.17 -2.17
CA THR A 259 10.94 16.14 -2.76
C THR A 259 12.21 16.23 -1.95
N TYR A 260 13.32 16.40 -2.66
CA TYR A 260 14.60 16.76 -2.07
C TYR A 260 14.88 18.23 -2.36
N GLN A 261 14.84 19.08 -1.35
CA GLN A 261 14.91 20.53 -1.55
C GLN A 261 16.07 21.15 -0.76
N LYS A 262 16.69 22.21 -1.33
CA LYS A 262 17.68 23.04 -0.65
C LYS A 262 17.35 24.51 -0.93
N ARG A 263 17.09 25.29 0.12
CA ARG A 263 16.72 26.72 0.04
C ARG A 263 15.54 26.98 -0.92
N GLY A 264 14.47 26.19 -0.77
CA GLY A 264 13.26 26.29 -1.61
C GLY A 264 13.37 25.69 -3.02
N ARG A 265 14.59 25.36 -3.50
CA ARG A 265 14.78 24.76 -4.82
C ARG A 265 14.69 23.23 -4.77
N ILE A 266 13.93 22.63 -5.68
CA ILE A 266 13.72 21.17 -5.78
C ILE A 266 14.85 20.52 -6.60
N TYR A 267 15.51 19.50 -6.07
CA TYR A 267 16.60 18.78 -6.74
C TYR A 267 16.29 17.31 -7.04
N GLY A 268 15.26 16.76 -6.41
CA GLY A 268 14.77 15.42 -6.66
C GLY A 268 13.28 15.36 -6.39
N HIS A 269 12.58 14.55 -7.17
CA HIS A 269 11.15 14.33 -7.06
C HIS A 269 10.82 12.87 -7.38
N ILE A 270 9.90 12.31 -6.62
CA ILE A 270 9.20 11.07 -6.96
C ILE A 270 7.82 11.13 -6.34
N SER A 271 6.83 10.55 -7.00
CA SER A 271 5.47 10.49 -6.50
C SER A 271 4.88 9.09 -6.68
N MET A 272 3.74 8.86 -6.05
CA MET A 272 2.97 7.66 -6.21
C MET A 272 1.48 7.96 -6.04
N VAL A 273 0.66 7.15 -6.69
CA VAL A 273 -0.79 7.26 -6.68
C VAL A 273 -1.43 5.87 -6.55
N ARG A 274 -2.55 5.75 -5.83
CA ARG A 274 -3.30 4.49 -5.71
C ARG A 274 -4.02 4.20 -7.03
N ALA A 275 -3.37 3.43 -7.90
CA ALA A 275 -3.81 3.21 -9.27
C ALA A 275 -4.99 2.24 -9.40
N TYR A 276 -5.06 1.25 -8.50
CA TYR A 276 -6.12 0.24 -8.42
C TYR A 276 -6.43 -0.08 -6.95
N GLN A 277 -7.45 -0.91 -6.71
CA GLN A 277 -8.01 -1.16 -5.38
C GLN A 277 -6.92 -1.46 -4.34
N ARG A 278 -5.96 -2.34 -4.66
CA ARG A 278 -4.89 -2.75 -3.73
C ARG A 278 -3.48 -2.49 -4.26
N SER A 279 -3.35 -1.56 -5.21
CA SER A 279 -2.10 -1.35 -5.96
C SER A 279 -1.74 0.12 -6.10
N TRP A 280 -0.48 0.44 -5.80
CA TRP A 280 0.06 1.80 -5.91
C TRP A 280 1.05 1.92 -7.07
N MET A 281 0.91 2.96 -7.89
CA MET A 281 1.81 3.24 -9.00
C MET A 281 2.79 4.35 -8.63
N ILE A 282 4.09 4.04 -8.67
CA ILE A 282 5.18 5.01 -8.60
C ILE A 282 5.29 5.71 -9.96
N HIS A 283 5.38 7.04 -9.95
CA HIS A 283 5.55 7.85 -11.13
C HIS A 283 6.40 9.11 -10.88
N HIS A 284 6.71 9.82 -11.96
CA HIS A 284 7.41 11.12 -11.96
C HIS A 284 8.75 11.14 -11.23
N TYR A 285 9.48 10.03 -11.33
CA TYR A 285 10.85 9.96 -10.85
C TYR A 285 11.76 10.85 -11.70
N ALA A 286 12.24 11.93 -11.08
CA ALA A 286 13.10 12.91 -11.72
C ALA A 286 14.12 13.45 -10.72
N ALA A 287 15.30 13.82 -11.20
CA ALA A 287 16.33 14.40 -10.38
C ALA A 287 17.27 15.25 -11.23
N ARG A 288 17.88 16.25 -10.60
CA ARG A 288 18.99 17.03 -11.15
C ARG A 288 20.16 17.03 -10.18
N SER A 289 21.36 17.29 -10.69
CA SER A 289 22.57 17.34 -9.86
C SER A 289 22.47 18.41 -8.77
N MET A 290 22.89 18.06 -7.56
CA MET A 290 23.10 19.01 -6.47
C MET A 290 24.51 18.78 -5.91
N GLU A 291 25.49 19.54 -6.41
CA GLU A 291 26.90 19.38 -6.04
C GLU A 291 27.34 17.90 -6.16
N LYS A 292 27.92 17.30 -5.11
CA LYS A 292 28.33 15.89 -5.04
C LYS A 292 27.21 14.92 -4.60
N ARG A 293 25.96 15.38 -4.42
CA ARG A 293 24.86 14.54 -3.90
C ARG A 293 24.09 13.86 -5.03
N ARG A 294 23.85 12.55 -4.87
CA ARG A 294 22.98 11.75 -5.76
C ARG A 294 21.51 11.88 -5.35
N THR A 295 20.91 13.01 -5.68
CA THR A 295 19.54 13.41 -5.29
C THR A 295 18.46 12.41 -5.73
N GLY A 296 18.62 11.80 -6.91
CA GLY A 296 17.73 10.72 -7.37
C GLY A 296 17.72 9.50 -6.42
N PHE A 297 18.87 9.11 -5.87
CA PHE A 297 18.93 8.04 -4.87
C PHE A 297 18.37 8.48 -3.51
N ARG A 298 18.43 9.79 -3.18
CA ARG A 298 17.88 10.31 -1.93
C ARG A 298 16.36 10.21 -1.90
N VAL A 299 15.67 10.65 -2.96
CA VAL A 299 14.21 10.53 -3.03
C VAL A 299 13.76 9.07 -3.19
N LEU A 300 14.55 8.24 -3.89
CA LEU A 300 14.29 6.80 -3.97
C LEU A 300 14.42 6.14 -2.58
N LYS A 301 15.47 6.45 -1.80
CA LYS A 301 15.63 5.97 -0.41
C LYS A 301 14.43 6.37 0.45
N GLN A 302 13.95 7.61 0.35
CA GLN A 302 12.80 8.10 1.11
C GLN A 302 11.52 7.33 0.77
N MET A 303 11.22 7.16 -0.52
CA MET A 303 10.09 6.36 -0.97
C MET A 303 10.18 4.92 -0.47
N MET A 304 11.38 4.30 -0.51
CA MET A 304 11.57 2.95 -0.02
C MET A 304 11.31 2.82 1.49
N HIS A 305 11.79 3.77 2.30
CA HIS A 305 11.47 3.80 3.74
C HIS A 305 9.96 3.93 3.98
N TYR A 306 9.29 4.79 3.21
CA TYR A 306 7.84 4.97 3.31
C TYR A 306 7.09 3.67 2.98
N LEU A 307 7.39 3.05 1.83
CA LEU A 307 6.77 1.81 1.36
C LEU A 307 7.02 0.63 2.32
N ASN A 308 8.20 0.57 2.95
CA ASN A 308 8.62 -0.53 3.83
C ASN A 308 7.68 -0.76 5.02
N ASP A 309 7.08 0.31 5.54
CA ASP A 309 6.11 0.22 6.65
C ASP A 309 4.67 0.49 6.22
N MET A 310 4.45 1.30 5.17
CA MET A 310 3.12 1.53 4.61
C MET A 310 2.44 0.22 4.18
N CYS A 311 3.18 -0.72 3.56
CA CYS A 311 2.61 -1.99 3.08
C CYS A 311 2.01 -2.88 4.17
N ARG A 312 2.29 -2.59 5.43
CA ARG A 312 1.79 -3.36 6.58
C ARG A 312 0.50 -2.80 7.15
N LEU A 313 0.13 -1.58 6.77
CA LEU A 313 -1.06 -0.90 7.27
C LEU A 313 -2.27 -1.37 6.46
N PRO A 314 -3.28 -2.01 7.07
CA PRO A 314 -4.53 -2.36 6.40
C PRO A 314 -5.18 -1.16 5.67
N SER A 315 -5.12 0.03 6.26
CA SER A 315 -5.67 1.27 5.67
C SER A 315 -4.96 1.70 4.37
N ALA A 316 -3.74 1.22 4.12
CA ALA A 316 -2.98 1.57 2.91
C ALA A 316 -3.45 0.86 1.66
N LYS A 317 -4.11 -0.30 1.82
CA LYS A 317 -4.57 -1.16 0.71
C LYS A 317 -3.46 -1.32 -0.35
N MET A 318 -2.32 -1.84 0.08
CA MET A 318 -1.13 -1.96 -0.75
C MET A 318 -0.58 -3.37 -0.70
N ASP A 319 -1.04 -4.21 -1.62
CA ASP A 319 -0.49 -5.55 -1.87
C ASP A 319 0.55 -5.52 -2.99
N TYR A 320 0.42 -4.56 -3.90
CA TYR A 320 1.30 -4.40 -5.04
C TYR A 320 1.79 -2.97 -5.20
N VAL A 321 3.02 -2.84 -5.68
CA VAL A 321 3.59 -1.57 -6.14
C VAL A 321 4.01 -1.75 -7.59
N MET A 322 3.66 -0.79 -8.45
CA MET A 322 3.96 -0.84 -9.87
C MET A 322 4.62 0.44 -10.36
N CYS A 323 5.34 0.39 -11.47
CA CYS A 323 5.79 1.59 -12.18
C CYS A 323 5.92 1.29 -13.68
N TYR A 324 5.82 2.35 -14.48
CA TYR A 324 6.13 2.26 -15.91
C TYR A 324 7.44 2.98 -16.17
N PHE A 325 8.32 2.33 -16.93
CA PHE A 325 9.52 2.97 -17.44
C PHE A 325 9.78 2.56 -18.87
N ARG A 326 10.51 3.38 -19.61
CA ARG A 326 10.96 3.03 -20.96
C ARG A 326 12.13 2.05 -20.85
N PRO A 327 12.12 0.90 -21.54
CA PRO A 327 13.24 -0.05 -21.52
C PRO A 327 14.58 0.59 -21.90
N GLU A 328 14.57 1.61 -22.75
CA GLU A 328 15.78 2.34 -23.16
C GLU A 328 16.39 3.19 -22.03
N ASN A 329 15.62 3.50 -20.98
CA ASN A 329 16.11 4.23 -19.82
C ASN A 329 16.89 3.29 -18.91
N LYS A 330 18.22 3.33 -19.02
CA LYS A 330 19.15 2.46 -18.28
C LYS A 330 18.95 2.47 -16.76
N PHE A 331 18.68 3.63 -16.17
CA PHE A 331 18.57 3.72 -14.70
C PHE A 331 17.34 2.97 -14.14
N PRO A 332 16.10 3.27 -14.56
CA PRO A 332 14.93 2.48 -14.14
C PRO A 332 15.06 0.99 -14.47
N ASP A 333 15.60 0.62 -15.64
CA ASP A 333 15.82 -0.80 -15.95
C ASP A 333 16.83 -1.45 -14.99
N LEU A 334 17.90 -0.76 -14.60
CA LEU A 334 18.88 -1.30 -13.64
C LEU A 334 18.30 -1.50 -12.23
N VAL A 335 17.45 -0.56 -11.79
CA VAL A 335 16.88 -0.50 -10.44
C VAL A 335 15.67 -1.42 -10.32
N PHE A 336 14.69 -1.29 -11.20
CA PHE A 336 13.43 -2.05 -11.16
C PHE A 336 13.55 -3.35 -11.95
N GLY A 337 13.87 -3.27 -13.26
CA GLY A 337 14.04 -4.45 -14.10
C GLY A 337 15.15 -5.37 -13.62
N GLY A 338 16.24 -4.80 -13.10
CA GLY A 338 17.36 -5.53 -12.54
C GLY A 338 16.99 -6.31 -11.28
N PHE A 339 16.03 -5.84 -10.49
CA PHE A 339 15.51 -6.60 -9.37
C PHE A 339 14.62 -7.76 -9.83
N ALA A 340 13.71 -7.52 -10.78
CA ALA A 340 12.87 -8.59 -11.34
C ALA A 340 13.73 -9.75 -11.87
N ARG A 341 14.80 -9.43 -12.62
CA ARG A 341 15.78 -10.41 -13.11
C ARG A 341 16.57 -11.09 -11.98
N ALA A 342 16.93 -10.36 -10.93
CA ALA A 342 17.70 -10.91 -9.81
C ALA A 342 16.85 -11.82 -8.89
N LEU A 343 15.57 -11.50 -8.73
CA LEU A 343 14.64 -12.30 -7.94
C LEU A 343 14.28 -13.61 -8.68
N ASN A 344 14.14 -13.54 -10.01
CA ASN A 344 13.83 -14.68 -10.88
C ASN A 344 12.56 -15.45 -10.45
N ASP A 345 11.57 -14.71 -9.96
CA ASP A 345 10.25 -15.20 -9.55
C ASP A 345 9.21 -14.18 -10.00
N THR A 346 8.47 -14.50 -11.08
CA THR A 346 7.47 -13.61 -11.67
C THR A 346 6.27 -13.36 -10.76
N ARG A 347 6.02 -14.22 -9.75
CA ARG A 347 4.98 -14.01 -8.73
C ARG A 347 5.47 -13.15 -7.57
N GLY A 348 6.78 -12.99 -7.42
CA GLY A 348 7.37 -11.99 -6.54
C GLY A 348 7.51 -10.63 -7.21
N CYS A 349 8.03 -10.61 -8.44
CA CYS A 349 8.24 -9.38 -9.21
C CYS A 349 8.22 -9.67 -10.72
N SER A 350 7.30 -9.04 -11.46
CA SER A 350 7.13 -9.25 -12.90
C SER A 350 7.43 -8.00 -13.71
N THR A 351 7.73 -8.22 -15.00
CA THR A 351 7.85 -7.16 -15.99
C THR A 351 7.06 -7.50 -17.24
N ASP A 352 6.16 -6.62 -17.67
CA ASP A 352 5.31 -6.80 -18.86
C ASP A 352 5.60 -5.67 -19.87
N LEU A 353 6.00 -6.01 -21.09
CA LEU A 353 6.41 -5.03 -22.11
C LEU A 353 5.20 -4.62 -22.96
N PHE A 354 4.85 -3.34 -22.91
CA PHE A 354 3.74 -2.77 -23.68
C PHE A 354 4.24 -1.88 -24.83
N ALA A 355 3.57 -1.99 -25.98
CA ALA A 355 3.62 -0.95 -27.01
C ALA A 355 2.67 0.19 -26.66
N TYR A 356 3.09 1.43 -26.86
CA TYR A 356 2.28 2.63 -26.64
C TYR A 356 1.92 3.30 -27.97
N LEU A 357 0.63 3.48 -28.21
CA LEU A 357 0.06 4.19 -29.36
C LEU A 357 -0.83 5.35 -28.87
N PRO A 358 -0.51 6.61 -29.19
CA PRO A 358 -1.45 7.71 -29.02
C PRO A 358 -2.52 7.65 -30.13
N TYR A 359 -3.65 7.02 -29.85
CA TYR A 359 -4.68 6.70 -30.82
C TYR A 359 -5.63 7.88 -31.05
N THR A 360 -5.70 8.37 -32.29
CA THR A 360 -6.67 9.40 -32.69
C THR A 360 -7.97 8.72 -33.13
N SER A 361 -9.10 9.14 -32.59
CA SER A 361 -10.43 8.68 -33.01
C SER A 361 -10.85 9.29 -34.36
N LEU A 362 -10.05 9.11 -35.41
CA LEU A 362 -10.45 9.51 -36.76
C LEU A 362 -11.37 8.42 -37.32
N SER A 363 -12.68 8.70 -37.30
CA SER A 363 -13.77 8.11 -38.10
C SER A 363 -13.51 6.74 -38.74
N LEU A 364 -13.18 5.73 -37.94
CA LEU A 364 -13.16 4.33 -38.37
C LEU A 364 -14.58 3.78 -38.30
N GLY A 365 -14.93 2.86 -39.20
CA GLY A 365 -16.28 2.32 -39.37
C GLY A 365 -16.95 1.97 -38.04
N THR A 366 -18.23 2.33 -37.92
CA THR A 366 -19.00 2.22 -36.67
C THR A 366 -19.39 0.78 -36.31
N GLU A 367 -19.26 -0.16 -37.24
CA GLU A 367 -19.70 -1.55 -37.06
C GLU A 367 -18.52 -2.53 -37.06
N LEU A 368 -18.57 -3.49 -36.14
CA LEU A 368 -17.64 -4.61 -36.12
C LEU A 368 -18.01 -5.57 -37.26
N PRO A 369 -17.05 -6.23 -37.92
CA PRO A 369 -17.36 -7.23 -38.93
C PRO A 369 -18.24 -8.36 -38.37
N LYS A 370 -19.04 -8.98 -39.25
CA LYS A 370 -19.93 -10.08 -38.87
C LYS A 370 -19.16 -11.18 -38.11
N GLY A 371 -19.72 -11.67 -37.01
CA GLY A 371 -19.12 -12.69 -36.16
C GLY A 371 -18.28 -12.13 -35.00
N TRP A 372 -17.90 -10.85 -35.05
CA TRP A 372 -17.22 -10.17 -33.94
C TRP A 372 -18.21 -9.51 -32.98
N SER A 373 -17.88 -9.56 -31.70
CA SER A 373 -18.66 -8.94 -30.63
C SER A 373 -17.74 -8.25 -29.64
N LEU A 374 -18.18 -7.10 -29.13
CA LEU A 374 -17.53 -6.34 -28.07
C LEU A 374 -18.54 -6.15 -26.95
N LYS A 375 -18.23 -6.67 -25.76
CA LYS A 375 -19.11 -6.64 -24.58
C LYS A 375 -18.29 -6.50 -23.30
N GLU A 376 -18.94 -6.14 -22.20
CA GLU A 376 -18.30 -6.20 -20.87
C GLU A 376 -17.89 -7.65 -20.57
N CYS A 377 -16.71 -7.84 -19.96
CA CYS A 377 -16.18 -9.16 -19.68
C CYS A 377 -17.09 -9.94 -18.73
N SER A 378 -17.35 -11.19 -19.08
CA SER A 378 -17.94 -12.18 -18.17
C SER A 378 -16.86 -12.87 -17.32
N GLU A 379 -17.26 -13.61 -16.28
CA GLU A 379 -16.35 -14.45 -15.50
C GLU A 379 -15.56 -15.44 -16.38
N LYS A 380 -16.20 -15.99 -17.41
CA LYS A 380 -15.57 -16.89 -18.39
C LYS A 380 -14.49 -16.16 -19.20
N ASP A 381 -14.73 -14.92 -19.60
CA ASP A 381 -13.75 -14.12 -20.34
C ASP A 381 -12.52 -13.82 -19.47
N LEU A 382 -12.75 -13.44 -18.20
CA LEU A 382 -11.67 -13.21 -17.24
C LEU A 382 -10.89 -14.48 -16.91
N TRP A 383 -11.56 -15.64 -16.82
CA TRP A 383 -10.90 -16.92 -16.63
C TRP A 383 -10.00 -17.29 -17.82
N ASN A 384 -10.49 -17.11 -19.06
CA ASN A 384 -9.69 -17.31 -20.27
C ASN A 384 -8.49 -16.36 -20.32
N LEU A 385 -8.68 -15.09 -19.98
CA LEU A 385 -7.61 -14.11 -19.89
C LEU A 385 -6.53 -14.54 -18.88
N LYS A 386 -6.94 -15.01 -17.69
CA LYS A 386 -6.01 -15.50 -16.66
C LYS A 386 -5.21 -16.71 -17.15
N ARG A 387 -5.85 -17.65 -17.86
CA ARG A 387 -5.16 -18.80 -18.44
C ARG A 387 -4.11 -18.36 -19.46
N PHE A 388 -4.47 -17.44 -20.37
CA PHE A 388 -3.54 -16.87 -21.33
C PHE A 388 -2.37 -16.17 -20.63
N TYR A 389 -2.66 -15.21 -19.74
CA TYR A 389 -1.64 -14.41 -19.07
C TYR A 389 -0.73 -15.26 -18.17
N GLY A 390 -1.29 -16.27 -17.49
CA GLY A 390 -0.54 -17.20 -16.67
C GLY A 390 0.44 -18.07 -17.48
N HIS A 391 0.07 -18.44 -18.71
CA HIS A 391 0.97 -19.18 -19.62
C HIS A 391 2.02 -18.27 -20.26
N TYR A 392 1.63 -17.06 -20.68
CA TYR A 392 2.48 -16.17 -21.46
C TYR A 392 3.46 -15.35 -20.59
N SER A 393 2.97 -14.72 -19.52
CA SER A 393 3.77 -13.90 -18.59
C SER A 393 4.07 -14.63 -17.29
N GLY A 394 3.06 -15.27 -16.71
CA GLY A 394 3.11 -15.75 -15.32
C GLY A 394 3.29 -14.63 -14.27
N GLY A 395 3.11 -13.37 -14.68
CA GLY A 395 3.38 -12.19 -13.87
C GLY A 395 2.23 -11.76 -12.95
N LEU A 396 2.22 -10.48 -12.61
CA LEU A 396 1.34 -9.88 -11.58
C LEU A 396 0.31 -8.86 -12.12
N LEU A 397 0.27 -8.60 -13.43
CA LEU A 397 -0.61 -7.57 -14.00
C LEU A 397 -2.09 -7.78 -13.64
N LEU A 398 -2.60 -9.00 -13.79
CA LEU A 398 -4.00 -9.30 -13.50
C LEU A 398 -4.33 -9.19 -12.00
N ASP A 399 -3.39 -9.57 -11.12
CA ASP A 399 -3.53 -9.39 -9.68
C ASP A 399 -3.59 -7.89 -9.30
N VAL A 400 -2.78 -7.06 -9.97
CA VAL A 400 -2.76 -5.60 -9.77
C VAL A 400 -4.07 -4.94 -10.16
N LEU A 401 -4.66 -5.38 -11.28
CA LEU A 401 -5.89 -4.82 -11.83
C LEU A 401 -7.12 -5.17 -10.99
N GLY A 402 -7.10 -6.34 -10.32
CA GLY A 402 -8.18 -6.80 -9.45
C GLY A 402 -9.54 -6.89 -10.15
N LEU A 403 -9.57 -7.32 -11.43
CA LEU A 403 -10.78 -7.30 -12.27
C LEU A 403 -11.92 -8.20 -11.75
N ASP A 404 -11.60 -9.18 -10.92
CA ASP A 404 -12.51 -10.16 -10.32
C ASP A 404 -12.54 -10.08 -8.79
N GLN A 405 -11.89 -9.08 -8.20
CA GLN A 405 -11.73 -8.95 -6.76
C GLN A 405 -12.69 -7.88 -6.21
N GLU A 406 -13.95 -8.25 -6.03
CA GLU A 406 -14.88 -7.45 -5.24
C GLU A 406 -14.95 -8.01 -3.81
N ASP A 407 -14.47 -7.21 -2.85
CA ASP A 407 -14.71 -7.45 -1.42
C ASP A 407 -15.87 -6.54 -0.99
N PRO A 408 -17.06 -7.10 -0.66
CA PRO A 408 -18.22 -6.30 -0.26
C PRO A 408 -17.98 -5.43 0.98
N GLY A 409 -16.99 -5.78 1.82
CA GLY A 409 -16.60 -5.01 2.99
C GLY A 409 -15.57 -3.93 2.71
N GLU A 410 -15.01 -3.87 1.50
CA GLU A 410 -14.01 -2.89 1.12
C GLU A 410 -14.62 -1.73 0.31
N GLU A 411 -14.29 -0.51 0.73
CA GLU A 411 -14.69 0.68 -0.02
C GLU A 411 -14.04 0.71 -1.41
N ARG A 412 -14.86 0.92 -2.44
CA ARG A 412 -14.43 0.98 -3.84
C ARG A 412 -13.56 2.21 -4.11
N LEU A 413 -12.55 2.04 -4.97
CA LEU A 413 -11.58 3.10 -5.27
C LEU A 413 -12.22 4.35 -5.90
N ASP A 414 -13.28 4.21 -6.68
CA ASP A 414 -14.02 5.33 -7.27
C ASP A 414 -14.65 6.24 -6.20
N ALA A 415 -15.18 5.67 -5.12
CA ALA A 415 -15.68 6.43 -3.98
C ALA A 415 -14.56 7.16 -3.23
N VAL A 416 -13.41 6.52 -3.03
CA VAL A 416 -12.22 7.13 -2.42
C VAL A 416 -11.74 8.34 -3.24
N TYR A 417 -11.66 8.19 -4.56
CA TYR A 417 -11.31 9.28 -5.47
C TYR A 417 -12.36 10.39 -5.48
N GLY A 418 -13.65 10.03 -5.47
CA GLY A 418 -14.75 10.98 -5.45
C GLY A 418 -14.72 11.91 -4.24
N ARG A 419 -14.41 11.38 -3.04
CA ARG A 419 -14.20 12.21 -1.84
C ARG A 419 -13.04 13.20 -1.98
N ALA A 420 -12.02 12.84 -2.75
CA ALA A 420 -10.87 13.69 -3.01
C ALA A 420 -11.11 14.67 -4.18
N GLY A 421 -12.30 14.69 -4.78
CA GLY A 421 -12.63 15.54 -5.92
C GLY A 421 -11.99 15.07 -7.24
N PHE A 422 -11.70 13.77 -7.34
CA PHE A 422 -11.13 13.11 -8.53
C PHE A 422 -12.02 11.97 -9.02
N HIS A 423 -11.72 11.49 -10.22
CA HIS A 423 -12.31 10.37 -10.89
C HIS A 423 -11.30 9.23 -11.07
N ARG A 424 -11.71 8.01 -10.77
CA ARG A 424 -10.96 6.80 -11.12
C ARG A 424 -11.89 5.61 -11.29
N LYS A 425 -11.97 5.08 -12.50
CA LYS A 425 -12.68 3.82 -12.78
C LYS A 425 -11.98 3.02 -13.85
N TRP A 426 -12.17 1.71 -13.84
CA TRP A 426 -11.75 0.85 -14.93
C TRP A 426 -12.73 -0.29 -15.14
N LYS A 427 -12.90 -0.69 -16.40
CA LYS A 427 -13.75 -1.79 -16.82
C LYS A 427 -13.05 -2.62 -17.89
N ALA A 428 -13.32 -3.93 -17.90
CA ALA A 428 -12.78 -4.85 -18.89
C ALA A 428 -13.85 -5.23 -19.91
N TYR A 429 -13.50 -5.18 -21.19
CA TYR A 429 -14.35 -5.55 -22.31
C TYR A 429 -13.70 -6.70 -23.09
N SER A 430 -14.48 -7.71 -23.45
CA SER A 430 -14.04 -8.83 -24.27
C SER A 430 -14.36 -8.54 -25.74
N LEU A 431 -13.36 -8.70 -26.60
CA LEU A 431 -13.49 -8.72 -28.05
C LEU A 431 -13.38 -10.17 -28.51
N SER A 432 -14.47 -10.72 -29.04
CA SER A 432 -14.56 -12.15 -29.36
C SER A 432 -15.11 -12.38 -30.76
N HIS A 433 -14.57 -13.39 -31.45
CA HIS A 433 -15.08 -13.89 -32.72
C HIS A 433 -15.75 -15.24 -32.51
N GLN A 434 -17.03 -15.38 -32.85
CA GLN A 434 -17.79 -16.65 -32.70
C GLN A 434 -17.62 -17.31 -31.31
N HIS A 435 -17.63 -16.49 -30.24
CA HIS A 435 -17.42 -16.89 -28.83
C HIS A 435 -15.98 -17.24 -28.42
N GLU A 436 -15.00 -17.15 -29.31
CA GLU A 436 -13.59 -17.26 -28.97
C GLU A 436 -12.99 -15.89 -28.63
N LEU A 437 -12.29 -15.80 -27.49
CA LEU A 437 -11.71 -14.56 -26.99
C LEU A 437 -10.48 -14.16 -27.81
N GLY A 438 -10.57 -13.03 -28.52
CA GLY A 438 -9.47 -12.45 -29.28
C GLY A 438 -8.60 -11.50 -28.46
N ALA A 439 -9.24 -10.62 -27.69
CA ALA A 439 -8.56 -9.69 -26.80
C ALA A 439 -9.45 -9.24 -25.62
N VAL A 440 -8.81 -8.74 -24.57
CA VAL A 440 -9.46 -8.00 -23.49
C VAL A 440 -8.97 -6.55 -23.48
N LEU A 441 -9.91 -5.61 -23.51
CA LEU A 441 -9.67 -4.17 -23.49
C LEU A 441 -10.06 -3.62 -22.12
N ILE A 442 -9.08 -3.18 -21.34
CA ILE A 442 -9.25 -2.58 -20.03
C ILE A 442 -9.27 -1.06 -20.19
N VAL A 443 -10.47 -0.51 -20.20
CA VAL A 443 -10.75 0.91 -20.29
C VAL A 443 -10.47 1.54 -18.93
N ASN A 444 -9.41 2.34 -18.81
CA ASN A 444 -9.08 3.10 -17.61
C ASN A 444 -9.47 4.55 -17.80
N GLN A 445 -10.20 5.13 -16.85
CA GLN A 445 -10.59 6.54 -16.86
C GLN A 445 -10.16 7.19 -15.56
N SER A 446 -9.54 8.36 -15.67
CA SER A 446 -9.18 9.23 -14.57
C SER A 446 -9.12 10.69 -15.00
N ASP A 447 -8.92 11.61 -14.06
CA ASP A 447 -8.64 13.01 -14.41
C ASP A 447 -7.36 13.12 -15.24
N LEU A 448 -7.41 14.07 -16.17
CA LEU A 448 -6.29 14.45 -17.00
C LEU A 448 -5.15 14.99 -16.13
N GLY A 449 -3.94 14.48 -16.37
CA GLY A 449 -2.73 14.87 -15.65
C GLY A 449 -2.46 14.06 -14.38
N LEU A 450 -3.34 13.12 -13.99
CA LEU A 450 -3.08 12.21 -12.86
C LEU A 450 -1.73 11.48 -13.03
N ASN A 451 -1.35 11.21 -14.28
CA ASN A 451 0.00 10.81 -14.65
C ASN A 451 0.39 11.46 -15.97
N PHE A 452 1.58 12.07 -16.07
CA PHE A 452 2.07 12.72 -17.30
C PHE A 452 2.08 11.90 -18.60
N SER A 453 1.93 10.58 -18.54
CA SER A 453 1.82 9.71 -19.73
C SER A 453 0.43 9.11 -19.90
N GLU A 454 -0.54 9.57 -19.08
CA GLU A 454 -1.95 9.22 -19.11
C GLU A 454 -2.19 7.69 -19.08
N LEU A 455 -1.27 6.93 -18.48
CA LEU A 455 -1.30 5.45 -18.45
C LEU A 455 -2.44 4.89 -17.57
N LEU A 456 -3.08 5.76 -16.77
CA LEU A 456 -4.29 5.46 -16.00
C LEU A 456 -5.56 6.08 -16.61
N ASN A 457 -5.43 6.72 -17.77
CA ASN A 457 -6.51 7.37 -18.51
C ASN A 457 -6.39 6.98 -20.00
N GLY A 458 -6.70 5.72 -20.30
CA GLY A 458 -6.53 5.11 -21.61
C GLY A 458 -6.89 3.63 -21.60
N ILE A 459 -6.62 2.92 -22.68
CA ILE A 459 -7.02 1.52 -22.83
C ILE A 459 -5.80 0.61 -22.81
N LYS A 460 -5.80 -0.40 -21.93
CA LYS A 460 -4.82 -1.49 -21.94
C LYS A 460 -5.42 -2.69 -22.66
N ILE A 461 -4.74 -3.24 -23.63
CA ILE A 461 -5.23 -4.32 -24.49
C ILE A 461 -4.34 -5.53 -24.28
N LEU A 462 -4.95 -6.63 -23.86
CA LEU A 462 -4.33 -7.94 -23.78
C LEU A 462 -4.87 -8.80 -24.92
N VAL A 463 -4.05 -9.02 -25.95
CA VAL A 463 -4.39 -9.87 -27.09
C VAL A 463 -4.13 -11.32 -26.72
N THR A 464 -5.20 -12.10 -26.65
CA THR A 464 -5.17 -13.51 -26.23
C THR A 464 -5.05 -14.47 -27.41
N ASN A 465 -5.46 -14.04 -28.60
CA ASN A 465 -5.33 -14.80 -29.84
C ASN A 465 -4.72 -13.92 -30.95
N PRO A 466 -3.38 -13.75 -30.98
CA PRO A 466 -2.74 -12.84 -31.92
C PRO A 466 -2.90 -13.28 -33.39
N GLN A 467 -2.99 -14.58 -33.68
CA GLN A 467 -3.14 -15.08 -35.04
C GLN A 467 -4.57 -14.91 -35.59
N GLY A 468 -5.56 -14.85 -34.70
CA GLY A 468 -6.98 -14.74 -35.07
C GLY A 468 -7.56 -13.34 -34.96
N LEU A 469 -6.76 -12.32 -34.63
CA LEU A 469 -7.23 -10.95 -34.40
C LEU A 469 -6.60 -9.96 -35.39
N PRO A 470 -7.27 -9.62 -36.49
CA PRO A 470 -6.79 -8.61 -37.41
C PRO A 470 -6.79 -7.20 -36.81
N TRP A 471 -5.79 -6.38 -37.15
CA TRP A 471 -5.69 -5.00 -36.66
C TRP A 471 -6.94 -4.16 -36.92
N ASN A 472 -7.54 -4.24 -38.12
CA ASN A 472 -8.73 -3.44 -38.45
C ASN A 472 -9.92 -3.71 -37.50
N VAL A 473 -10.12 -4.96 -37.08
CA VAL A 473 -11.15 -5.34 -36.09
C VAL A 473 -10.84 -4.71 -34.74
N LEU A 474 -9.60 -4.87 -34.26
CA LEU A 474 -9.17 -4.32 -32.98
C LEU A 474 -9.25 -2.79 -32.98
N SER A 475 -8.84 -2.14 -34.06
CA SER A 475 -8.93 -0.68 -34.24
C SER A 475 -10.38 -0.20 -34.19
N THR A 476 -11.33 -0.90 -34.83
CA THR A 476 -12.76 -0.59 -34.70
C THR A 476 -13.25 -0.72 -33.25
N ALA A 477 -12.85 -1.79 -32.54
CA ALA A 477 -13.21 -1.97 -31.13
C ALA A 477 -12.63 -0.86 -30.23
N ILE A 478 -11.38 -0.45 -30.46
CA ILE A 478 -10.75 0.69 -29.78
C ILE A 478 -11.56 1.95 -30.06
N GLY A 479 -11.88 2.24 -31.33
CA GLY A 479 -12.67 3.41 -31.72
C GLY A 479 -13.97 3.54 -30.93
N LYS A 480 -14.71 2.43 -30.78
CA LYS A 480 -15.95 2.39 -29.98
C LYS A 480 -15.75 2.76 -28.51
N LEU A 481 -14.67 2.28 -27.89
CA LEU A 481 -14.40 2.54 -26.46
C LEU A 481 -13.73 3.90 -26.22
N THR A 482 -13.08 4.49 -27.23
CA THR A 482 -12.45 5.81 -27.11
C THR A 482 -13.45 6.97 -27.06
N ALA A 483 -14.71 6.76 -27.47
CA ALA A 483 -15.75 7.80 -27.46
C ALA A 483 -16.03 8.40 -26.06
N GLY A 484 -15.69 7.66 -24.99
CA GLY A 484 -15.84 8.12 -23.61
C GLY A 484 -14.68 8.97 -23.06
N TYR A 485 -13.71 9.37 -23.90
CA TYR A 485 -12.56 10.19 -23.50
C TYR A 485 -12.65 11.60 -24.08
N HIS A 486 -12.28 12.59 -23.27
CA HIS A 486 -12.19 14.00 -23.67
C HIS A 486 -10.75 14.37 -24.05
N MET A 487 -10.14 13.57 -24.94
CA MET A 487 -8.75 13.73 -25.37
C MET A 487 -8.66 13.57 -26.89
N GLU A 488 -7.85 14.39 -27.55
CA GLU A 488 -7.59 14.25 -29.00
C GLU A 488 -6.93 12.91 -29.35
N LYS A 489 -6.05 12.44 -28.47
CA LYS A 489 -5.34 11.16 -28.61
C LYS A 489 -5.45 10.37 -27.32
N VAL A 490 -6.13 9.23 -27.39
CA VAL A 490 -6.29 8.33 -26.25
C VAL A 490 -5.07 7.40 -26.19
N PRO A 491 -4.38 7.30 -25.04
CA PRO A 491 -3.31 6.34 -24.85
C PRO A 491 -3.80 4.89 -24.97
N ILE A 492 -3.21 4.12 -25.87
CA ILE A 492 -3.44 2.68 -25.99
C ILE A 492 -2.14 1.94 -25.66
N LEU A 493 -2.25 0.96 -24.77
CA LEU A 493 -1.16 0.08 -24.36
C LEU A 493 -1.46 -1.34 -24.85
N PHE A 494 -0.61 -1.89 -25.72
CA PHE A 494 -0.77 -3.24 -26.26
C PHE A 494 0.16 -4.24 -25.59
N TYR A 495 -0.40 -5.39 -25.22
CA TYR A 495 0.32 -6.56 -24.73
C TYR A 495 -0.28 -7.82 -25.36
N PRO A 496 0.51 -8.81 -25.78
CA PRO A 496 1.97 -8.78 -25.84
C PRO A 496 2.49 -7.85 -26.96
N PHE A 497 3.75 -7.44 -26.88
CA PHE A 497 4.36 -6.52 -27.87
C PHE A 497 4.50 -7.17 -29.25
N GLU A 498 4.67 -8.49 -29.26
CA GLU A 498 4.82 -9.36 -30.41
C GLU A 498 3.65 -9.26 -31.38
N TYR A 499 2.42 -9.06 -30.87
CA TYR A 499 1.24 -8.83 -31.71
C TYR A 499 1.35 -7.54 -32.52
N VAL A 500 1.84 -6.46 -31.89
CA VAL A 500 2.02 -5.16 -32.57
C VAL A 500 3.07 -5.26 -33.67
N GLN A 501 4.11 -6.07 -33.46
CA GLN A 501 5.12 -6.34 -34.49
C GLN A 501 4.57 -7.19 -35.64
N ALA A 502 3.78 -8.22 -35.33
CA ALA A 502 3.23 -9.12 -36.34
C ALA A 502 2.22 -8.44 -37.27
N GLU A 503 1.43 -7.49 -36.74
CA GLU A 503 0.41 -6.75 -37.49
C GLU A 503 0.91 -5.40 -38.03
N ASP A 504 2.22 -5.13 -37.95
CA ASP A 504 2.84 -3.86 -38.36
C ASP A 504 2.13 -2.61 -37.83
N ILE A 505 1.62 -2.68 -36.59
CA ILE A 505 0.84 -1.61 -35.98
C ILE A 505 1.81 -0.47 -35.58
N PRO A 506 1.54 0.79 -35.97
CA PRO A 506 2.39 1.91 -35.57
C PRO A 506 2.35 2.11 -34.05
N TYR A 507 3.50 2.35 -33.43
CA TYR A 507 3.62 2.70 -32.02
C TYR A 507 4.70 3.78 -31.83
N GLU A 508 4.54 4.65 -30.84
CA GLU A 508 5.47 5.76 -30.60
C GLU A 508 6.66 5.33 -29.71
N LYS A 509 6.39 4.46 -28.73
CA LYS A 509 7.37 4.02 -27.72
C LYS A 509 6.93 2.75 -27.03
N ARG A 510 7.82 2.20 -26.21
CA ARG A 510 7.55 1.03 -25.36
C ARG A 510 7.61 1.40 -23.89
N TYR A 511 6.76 0.76 -23.10
CA TYR A 511 6.80 0.84 -21.65
C TYR A 511 6.94 -0.54 -21.05
N GLN A 512 7.95 -0.72 -20.21
CA GLN A 512 7.99 -1.82 -19.28
C GLN A 512 7.09 -1.45 -18.09
N LEU A 513 6.05 -2.24 -17.87
CA LEU A 513 5.36 -2.28 -16.59
C LEU A 513 6.18 -3.18 -15.66
N TRP A 514 6.67 -2.63 -14.56
CA TRP A 514 7.25 -3.40 -13.47
C TRP A 514 6.26 -3.47 -12.33
N THR A 515 6.11 -4.65 -11.75
CA THR A 515 5.18 -4.90 -10.64
C THR A 515 5.89 -5.71 -9.56
N LEU A 516 5.74 -5.29 -8.31
CA LEU A 516 6.27 -5.94 -7.13
C LEU A 516 5.12 -6.34 -6.20
N ASN A 517 5.10 -7.61 -5.81
CA ASN A 517 4.36 -8.06 -4.64
C ASN A 517 5.09 -7.55 -3.38
N VAL A 518 4.43 -6.74 -2.56
CA VAL A 518 5.10 -6.08 -1.41
C VAL A 518 5.64 -7.05 -0.36
N ARG A 519 5.21 -8.32 -0.40
CA ARG A 519 5.81 -9.39 0.43
C ARG A 519 7.31 -9.56 0.18
N TYR A 520 7.76 -9.24 -1.04
CA TYR A 520 9.17 -9.27 -1.47
C TYR A 520 9.85 -7.89 -1.36
N GLY A 521 9.22 -6.93 -0.67
CA GLY A 521 9.76 -5.58 -0.53
C GLY A 521 11.09 -5.55 0.23
N GLN A 522 11.29 -6.48 1.17
CA GLN A 522 12.54 -6.58 1.93
C GLN A 522 13.71 -7.01 1.05
N GLU A 523 13.48 -7.99 0.19
CA GLU A 523 14.42 -8.51 -0.81
C GLU A 523 14.78 -7.41 -1.82
N TYR A 524 13.81 -6.57 -2.20
CA TYR A 524 14.07 -5.40 -3.04
C TYR A 524 14.96 -4.37 -2.33
N MET A 525 14.69 -4.06 -1.06
CA MET A 525 15.55 -3.16 -0.28
C MET A 525 16.98 -3.69 -0.15
N GLU A 526 17.14 -4.99 0.09
CA GLU A 526 18.43 -5.64 0.19
C GLU A 526 19.19 -5.65 -1.14
N PHE A 527 18.50 -5.89 -2.25
CA PHE A 527 19.06 -5.74 -3.59
C PHE A 527 19.58 -4.32 -3.81
N MET A 528 18.81 -3.30 -3.43
CA MET A 528 19.20 -1.91 -3.56
C MET A 528 20.40 -1.54 -2.68
N GLN A 529 20.44 -2.04 -1.44
CA GLN A 529 21.57 -1.87 -0.53
C GLN A 529 22.85 -2.49 -1.12
N ARG A 530 22.79 -3.75 -1.57
CA ARG A 530 23.97 -4.46 -2.10
C ARG A 530 24.46 -3.87 -3.42
N LYS A 531 23.54 -3.64 -4.37
CA LYS A 531 23.91 -3.25 -5.74
C LYS A 531 24.27 -1.77 -5.87
N PHE A 532 23.59 -0.89 -5.13
CA PHE A 532 23.75 0.56 -5.26
C PHE A 532 24.37 1.23 -4.02
N LYS A 533 24.73 0.45 -3.00
CA LYS A 533 25.34 0.93 -1.74
C LYS A 533 24.48 2.00 -1.05
N ILE A 534 23.16 1.85 -1.12
CA ILE A 534 22.23 2.70 -0.38
C ILE A 534 22.26 2.27 1.09
N SER A 535 22.78 3.13 1.97
CA SER A 535 22.65 2.91 3.41
C SER A 535 21.24 3.28 3.87
N TYR A 536 20.62 2.40 4.66
CA TYR A 536 19.32 2.60 5.30
C TYR A 536 19.43 2.87 6.81
N GLU A 537 20.67 2.95 7.32
CA GLU A 537 20.99 3.39 8.68
C GLU A 537 20.89 4.91 8.83
#